data_AF-A0A5R9A7N8-F1
#
_entry.id   AF-A0A5R9A7N8-F1
#
_cell.length_a   1.000
_cell.length_b   1.000
_cell.length_c   1.000
_cell.angle_alpha   90.00
_cell.angle_beta   90.00
_cell.angle_gamma   90.00
#
_symmetry.space_group_name_H-M   'P 1'
#
loop_
_entity.id
_entity.type
_entity.pdbx_description
1 polymer ?
#
loop_
_entity_poly.entity_id
_entity_poly.type
_entity_poly.pdbx_seq_one_letter_code
_entity_poly.pdbx_strand_id
1 'polypeptide(L)'
;MPCKYFKYINIEAVYAELGSFTAASDHLGNIPLLFIDNVSSFFENLAIEIADEDDDDPISNAAPNELAAKVSQVLEECLEKMIAESGKALPEDEEEGLDRVFGIEFLALLESFHEDFLRKLVLVCFEYDTLCWLYDLEDWYSGFAMTEVISRSVGDLESCFARQAQEWERRKNASLDARERAIKRHAATNEQKSRLLKEWADSSSEYQSRADFCRIISQREGMLYRTLYDWIARHDRDKKTSH
;
A
#
# COMPACT_ATOMS: atom_id res chain seq x y z
N MET A 1 12.97 -3.26 6.07
CA MET A 1 14.18 -2.66 5.47
C MET A 1 13.71 -2.07 4.15
N PRO A 2 14.05 -0.81 3.83
CA PRO A 2 13.59 -0.19 2.58
C PRO A 2 14.15 -0.96 1.38
N CYS A 3 13.36 -1.08 0.31
CA CYS A 3 13.77 -1.71 -0.93
C CYS A 3 15.06 -1.07 -1.46
N LYS A 4 16.12 -1.86 -1.66
CA LYS A 4 17.44 -1.38 -2.10
C LYS A 4 17.43 -0.73 -3.49
N TYR A 5 16.39 -0.99 -4.28
CA TYR A 5 16.23 -0.44 -5.62
C TYR A 5 15.43 0.86 -5.66
N PHE A 6 14.60 1.14 -4.65
CA PHE A 6 13.75 2.32 -4.61
C PHE A 6 14.42 3.38 -3.76
N LYS A 7 14.92 4.43 -4.39
CA LYS A 7 15.66 5.51 -3.71
C LYS A 7 14.86 6.79 -3.58
N TYR A 8 13.88 7.01 -4.46
CA TYR A 8 13.15 8.28 -4.57
C TYR A 8 11.70 8.15 -4.13
N ILE A 9 11.13 6.95 -4.20
CA ILE A 9 9.84 6.61 -3.65
C ILE A 9 10.00 6.02 -2.25
N ASN A 10 9.60 6.76 -1.22
CA ASN A 10 9.52 6.28 0.15
C ASN A 10 8.30 5.36 0.33
N ILE A 11 8.52 4.06 0.19
CA ILE A 11 7.48 3.03 0.30
C ILE A 11 6.77 3.07 1.66
N GLU A 12 7.48 3.33 2.76
CA GLU A 12 6.88 3.43 4.09
C GLU A 12 5.92 4.61 4.20
N ALA A 13 6.31 5.78 3.66
CA ALA A 13 5.46 6.96 3.61
C ALA A 13 4.22 6.73 2.72
N VAL A 14 4.41 6.10 1.55
CA VAL A 14 3.31 5.74 0.65
C VAL A 14 2.25 4.94 1.40
N TYR A 15 2.59 3.82 2.04
CA TYR A 15 1.60 3.00 2.74
C TYR A 15 1.07 3.63 4.03
N ALA A 16 1.82 4.53 4.67
CA ALA A 16 1.31 5.31 5.80
C ALA A 16 0.19 6.27 5.37
N GLU A 17 0.28 6.81 4.16
CA GLU A 17 -0.65 7.81 3.63
C GLU A 17 -1.72 7.20 2.69
N LEU A 18 -1.48 6.02 2.12
CA LEU A 18 -2.36 5.35 1.14
C LEU A 18 -3.75 5.04 1.72
N GLY A 19 -3.82 4.61 2.98
CA GLY A 19 -5.11 4.35 3.65
C GLY A 19 -5.94 5.61 3.92
N SER A 20 -5.29 6.79 3.93
CA SER A 20 -5.92 8.10 4.01
C SER A 20 -6.03 8.81 2.66
N PHE A 21 -5.52 8.18 1.60
CA PHE A 21 -5.54 8.74 0.26
C PHE A 21 -6.98 8.81 -0.23
N THR A 22 -7.49 10.02 -0.35
CA THR A 22 -8.74 10.33 -1.02
C THR A 22 -8.39 11.20 -2.22
N ALA A 23 -9.23 11.24 -3.25
CA ALA A 23 -9.08 12.22 -4.34
C ALA A 23 -9.12 13.70 -3.86
N ALA A 24 -9.32 13.93 -2.55
CA ALA A 24 -9.25 15.23 -1.88
C ALA A 24 -8.00 15.40 -0.97
N SER A 25 -7.17 14.37 -0.79
CA SER A 25 -5.87 14.47 -0.12
C SER A 25 -4.78 14.56 -1.19
N ASP A 26 -4.23 15.75 -1.35
CA ASP A 26 -3.30 16.06 -2.45
C ASP A 26 -1.85 15.63 -2.15
N HIS A 27 -1.59 14.58 -1.38
CA HIS A 27 -0.20 14.26 -1.00
C HIS A 27 0.05 12.78 -0.79
N LEU A 28 1.08 12.31 -1.51
CA LEU A 28 1.97 11.24 -1.10
C LEU A 28 3.32 11.92 -0.89
N GLY A 29 3.88 11.88 0.32
CA GLY A 29 4.90 12.79 0.86
C GLY A 29 6.20 12.98 0.07
N ASN A 30 6.39 12.28 -1.05
CA ASN A 30 7.58 12.28 -1.88
C ASN A 30 7.30 11.96 -3.37
N ILE A 31 6.03 11.95 -3.81
CA ILE A 31 5.65 11.75 -5.20
C ILE A 31 5.10 13.07 -5.76
N PRO A 32 5.60 13.57 -6.91
CA PRO A 32 5.08 14.78 -7.51
C PRO A 32 3.56 14.69 -7.77
N LEU A 33 2.83 15.76 -7.43
CA LEU A 33 1.37 15.86 -7.52
C LEU A 33 0.78 15.28 -8.80
N LEU A 34 1.42 15.55 -9.94
CA LEU A 34 0.93 15.14 -11.26
C LEU A 34 1.00 13.63 -11.53
N PHE A 35 1.70 12.87 -10.68
CA PHE A 35 1.85 11.41 -10.80
C PHE A 35 1.10 10.64 -9.72
N ILE A 36 0.62 11.31 -8.68
CA ILE A 36 0.08 10.69 -7.47
C ILE A 36 -1.03 9.69 -7.79
N ASP A 37 -2.00 10.06 -8.62
CA ASP A 37 -3.15 9.20 -8.93
C ASP A 37 -2.75 7.89 -9.63
N ASN A 38 -1.76 7.96 -10.53
CA ASN A 38 -1.29 6.77 -11.23
C ASN A 38 -0.46 5.90 -10.29
N VAL A 39 0.47 6.50 -9.55
CA VAL A 39 1.38 5.79 -8.66
C VAL A 39 0.63 5.14 -7.50
N SER A 40 -0.36 5.83 -6.90
CA SER A 40 -1.18 5.28 -5.82
C SER A 40 -1.89 4.00 -6.27
N SER A 41 -2.51 4.01 -7.44
CA SER A 41 -3.20 2.84 -7.99
C SER A 41 -2.26 1.64 -8.18
N PHE A 42 -1.02 1.85 -8.61
CA PHE A 42 -0.06 0.75 -8.74
C PHE A 42 0.35 0.15 -7.38
N PHE A 43 0.58 0.98 -6.37
CA PHE A 43 0.90 0.51 -5.02
C PHE A 43 -0.30 -0.16 -4.31
N GLU A 44 -1.53 0.27 -4.60
CA GLU A 44 -2.75 -0.44 -4.17
C GLU A 44 -2.82 -1.84 -4.79
N ASN A 45 -2.65 -1.94 -6.10
CA ASN A 45 -2.65 -3.23 -6.78
C ASN A 45 -1.53 -4.14 -6.26
N LEU A 46 -0.35 -3.59 -5.97
CA LEU A 46 0.77 -4.38 -5.45
C LEU A 46 0.47 -4.90 -4.04
N ALA A 47 -0.15 -4.10 -3.18
CA ALA A 47 -0.60 -4.55 -1.86
C ALA A 47 -1.65 -5.66 -1.96
N ILE A 48 -2.56 -5.58 -2.93
CA ILE A 48 -3.58 -6.60 -3.19
C ILE A 48 -2.94 -7.92 -3.65
N GLU A 49 -1.97 -7.87 -4.57
CA GLU A 49 -1.30 -9.08 -5.08
C GLU A 49 -0.40 -9.77 -4.02
N ILE A 50 0.05 -9.04 -3.01
CA ILE A 50 0.94 -9.54 -1.94
C ILE A 50 0.14 -9.94 -0.68
N ALA A 51 -1.13 -9.58 -0.62
CA ALA A 51 -2.04 -10.00 0.44
C ALA A 51 -2.28 -11.51 0.40
N ASP A 52 -2.45 -12.11 1.58
CA ASP A 52 -2.93 -13.50 1.65
C ASP A 52 -4.35 -13.58 1.09
N GLU A 53 -4.72 -14.67 0.42
CA GLU A 53 -6.07 -14.86 -0.16
C GLU A 53 -7.20 -14.74 0.87
N ASP A 54 -6.88 -14.87 2.16
CA ASP A 54 -7.79 -14.77 3.29
C ASP A 54 -7.92 -13.33 3.87
N ASP A 55 -7.14 -12.36 3.38
CA ASP A 55 -7.19 -10.96 3.85
C ASP A 55 -8.25 -10.17 3.07
N ASP A 56 -9.43 -10.00 3.67
CA ASP A 56 -10.57 -9.27 3.07
C ASP A 56 -10.25 -7.79 2.74
N ASP A 57 -9.28 -7.18 3.42
CA ASP A 57 -8.80 -5.80 3.17
C ASP A 57 -7.34 -5.61 3.63
N PRO A 58 -6.35 -5.96 2.79
CA PRO A 58 -4.94 -5.99 3.18
C PRO A 58 -4.36 -4.62 3.53
N ILE A 59 -4.91 -3.55 2.93
CA ILE A 59 -4.44 -2.17 3.17
C ILE A 59 -4.94 -1.67 4.51
N SER A 60 -6.20 -1.96 4.88
CA SER A 60 -6.76 -1.54 6.16
C SER A 60 -6.39 -2.47 7.34
N ASN A 61 -6.05 -3.74 7.06
CA ASN A 61 -5.80 -4.74 8.09
C ASN A 61 -4.34 -4.80 8.54
N ALA A 62 -3.39 -4.51 7.65
CA ALA A 62 -1.97 -4.51 7.96
C ALA A 62 -1.53 -3.16 8.53
N ALA A 63 -0.58 -3.18 9.47
CA ALA A 63 0.08 -1.92 9.84
C ALA A 63 0.89 -1.41 8.63
N PRO A 64 0.88 -0.09 8.32
CA PRO A 64 1.54 0.44 7.13
C PRO A 64 3.00 0.04 6.97
N ASN A 65 3.74 -0.05 8.07
CA ASN A 65 5.13 -0.49 8.09
C ASN A 65 5.30 -1.99 7.77
N GLU A 66 4.34 -2.83 8.17
CA GLU A 66 4.35 -4.26 7.84
C GLU A 66 4.05 -4.47 6.35
N LEU A 67 3.06 -3.73 5.81
CA LEU A 67 2.73 -3.78 4.39
C LEU A 67 3.88 -3.24 3.53
N ALA A 68 4.46 -2.10 3.92
CA ALA A 68 5.63 -1.54 3.25
C ALA A 68 6.83 -2.51 3.25
N ALA A 69 7.04 -3.25 4.34
CA ALA A 69 8.10 -4.26 4.40
C ALA A 69 7.84 -5.44 3.45
N LYS A 70 6.61 -5.98 3.41
CA LYS A 70 6.23 -7.06 2.49
C LYS A 70 6.37 -6.61 1.02
N VAL A 71 5.89 -5.41 0.72
CA VAL A 71 5.98 -4.80 -0.60
C VAL A 71 7.43 -4.59 -1.02
N SER A 72 8.26 -4.04 -0.12
CA SER A 72 9.68 -3.85 -0.37
C SER A 72 10.37 -5.18 -0.71
N GLN A 73 10.07 -6.24 0.04
CA GLN A 73 10.63 -7.57 -0.21
C GLN A 73 10.23 -8.09 -1.61
N VAL A 74 8.96 -7.99 -1.99
CA VAL A 74 8.50 -8.48 -3.30
C VAL A 74 9.10 -7.67 -4.44
N LEU A 75 9.19 -6.34 -4.30
CA LEU A 75 9.87 -5.48 -5.28
C LEU A 75 11.33 -5.92 -5.47
N GLU A 76 12.07 -6.13 -4.37
CA GLU A 76 13.46 -6.59 -4.43
C GLU A 76 13.59 -7.94 -5.11
N GLU A 77 12.83 -8.94 -4.67
CA GLU A 77 12.90 -10.30 -5.22
C GLU A 77 12.53 -10.33 -6.71
N CYS A 78 11.51 -9.57 -7.12
CA CYS A 78 11.11 -9.48 -8.52
C CYS A 78 12.19 -8.81 -9.37
N LEU A 79 12.72 -7.67 -8.93
CA LEU A 79 13.78 -6.96 -9.65
C LEU A 79 15.07 -7.80 -9.73
N GLU A 80 15.47 -8.47 -8.65
CA GLU A 80 16.63 -9.37 -8.65
C GLU A 80 16.48 -10.51 -9.66
N LYS A 81 15.32 -11.17 -9.69
CA LYS A 81 15.03 -12.24 -10.66
C LYS A 81 15.10 -11.70 -12.09
N MET A 82 14.47 -10.56 -12.33
CA MET A 82 14.45 -9.88 -13.61
C MET A 82 15.87 -9.50 -14.08
N ILE A 83 16.71 -8.97 -13.18
CA ILE A 83 18.12 -8.68 -13.45
C ILE A 83 18.89 -9.96 -13.79
N ALA A 84 18.75 -11.01 -12.98
CA ALA A 84 19.46 -12.27 -13.19
C ALA A 84 19.10 -12.92 -14.53
N GLU A 85 17.82 -12.92 -14.90
CA GLU A 85 17.32 -13.43 -16.17
C GLU A 85 17.79 -12.59 -17.37
N SER A 86 18.04 -11.29 -17.16
CA SER A 86 18.55 -10.39 -18.20
C SER A 86 20.01 -10.64 -18.60
N GLY A 87 20.76 -11.40 -17.80
CA GLY A 87 22.19 -11.67 -18.00
C GLY A 87 23.11 -10.46 -17.77
N LYS A 88 22.58 -9.33 -17.28
CA LYS A 88 23.36 -8.16 -16.86
C LYS A 88 23.82 -8.32 -15.40
N ALA A 89 25.09 -8.01 -15.14
CA ALA A 89 25.62 -7.97 -13.77
C ALA A 89 25.24 -6.66 -13.08
N LEU A 90 24.84 -6.75 -11.81
CA LEU A 90 24.75 -5.56 -10.95
C LEU A 90 26.16 -4.99 -10.76
N PRO A 91 26.33 -3.67 -10.87
CA PRO A 91 27.60 -3.04 -10.50
C PRO A 91 27.86 -3.26 -9.00
N GLU A 92 29.10 -3.61 -8.67
CA GLU A 92 29.51 -4.07 -7.34
C GLU A 92 29.55 -2.94 -6.29
N ASP A 93 29.61 -1.67 -6.71
CA ASP A 93 29.64 -0.51 -5.84
C ASP A 93 28.24 0.16 -5.75
N GLU A 94 27.66 0.15 -4.55
CA GLU A 94 26.33 0.69 -4.22
C GLU A 94 26.20 2.22 -4.49
N GLU A 95 27.33 2.94 -4.54
CA GLU A 95 27.38 4.41 -4.70
C GLU A 95 27.60 4.89 -6.16
N GLU A 96 28.35 4.19 -7.01
CA GLU A 96 28.62 4.62 -8.40
C GLU A 96 27.87 3.79 -9.46
N GLY A 97 27.41 2.60 -9.10
CA GLY A 97 26.86 1.62 -10.04
C GLY A 97 25.44 1.90 -10.53
N LEU A 98 24.57 2.37 -9.63
CA LEU A 98 23.16 2.64 -9.95
C LEU A 98 22.98 3.85 -10.88
N ASP A 99 23.93 4.79 -10.87
CA ASP A 99 23.88 6.07 -11.59
C ASP A 99 23.97 5.92 -13.12
N ARG A 100 24.33 4.75 -13.66
CA ARG A 100 24.47 4.53 -15.12
C ARG A 100 23.89 3.23 -15.66
N VAL A 101 23.70 2.20 -14.83
CA VAL A 101 23.26 0.86 -15.31
C VAL A 101 21.74 0.75 -15.51
N PHE A 102 20.95 1.64 -14.89
CA PHE A 102 19.47 1.54 -14.85
C PHE A 102 18.74 2.59 -15.69
N GLY A 103 19.36 3.09 -16.75
CA GLY A 103 18.67 3.95 -17.72
C GLY A 103 17.54 3.22 -18.46
N ILE A 104 16.91 3.95 -19.39
CA ILE A 104 15.84 3.47 -20.30
C ILE A 104 16.19 2.13 -20.99
N GLU A 105 17.46 1.87 -21.28
CA GLU A 105 17.94 0.62 -21.91
C GLU A 105 17.84 -0.63 -21.02
N PHE A 106 17.85 -0.47 -19.70
CA PHE A 106 17.60 -1.57 -18.77
C PHE A 106 16.10 -1.87 -18.69
N LEU A 107 15.25 -0.83 -18.67
CA LEU A 107 13.79 -0.95 -18.69
C LEU A 107 13.29 -1.62 -19.98
N ALA A 108 13.83 -1.24 -21.14
CA ALA A 108 13.51 -1.87 -22.43
C ALA A 108 13.86 -3.38 -22.50
N LEU A 109 14.80 -3.85 -21.67
CA LEU A 109 15.14 -5.27 -21.57
C LEU A 109 14.14 -6.02 -20.68
N LEU A 110 13.64 -5.35 -19.63
CA LEU A 110 12.63 -5.87 -18.72
C LEU A 110 11.22 -5.88 -19.34
N GLU A 111 10.96 -5.05 -20.36
CA GLU A 111 9.71 -5.10 -21.14
C GLU A 111 9.49 -6.44 -21.87
N SER A 112 10.54 -7.26 -22.06
CA SER A 112 10.45 -8.57 -22.74
C SER A 112 9.65 -9.64 -21.96
N PHE A 113 9.27 -9.37 -20.71
CA PHE A 113 8.42 -10.23 -19.90
C PHE A 113 6.93 -10.02 -20.23
N HIS A 114 6.48 -10.60 -21.34
CA HIS A 114 5.16 -10.29 -21.94
C HIS A 114 3.92 -10.87 -21.22
N GLU A 115 4.05 -11.73 -20.21
CA GLU A 115 2.88 -12.44 -19.63
C GLU A 115 2.74 -12.40 -18.10
N ASP A 116 3.67 -11.77 -17.38
CA ASP A 116 3.66 -11.72 -15.92
C ASP A 116 3.17 -10.36 -15.41
N PHE A 117 1.93 -10.34 -14.92
CA PHE A 117 1.27 -9.13 -14.41
C PHE A 117 2.02 -8.53 -13.22
N LEU A 118 2.44 -9.36 -12.25
CA LEU A 118 3.15 -8.87 -11.06
C LEU A 118 4.50 -8.26 -11.46
N ARG A 119 5.26 -8.90 -12.36
CA ARG A 119 6.52 -8.34 -12.85
C ARG A 119 6.32 -7.03 -13.61
N LYS A 120 5.28 -6.92 -14.45
CA LYS A 120 4.95 -5.66 -15.14
C LYS A 120 4.53 -4.57 -14.16
N LEU A 121 3.77 -4.91 -13.12
CA LEU A 121 3.37 -3.97 -12.07
C LEU A 121 4.60 -3.45 -11.29
N VAL A 122 5.52 -4.34 -10.91
CA VAL A 122 6.80 -4.00 -10.27
C VAL A 122 7.64 -3.10 -11.17
N LEU A 123 7.70 -3.40 -12.47
CA LEU A 123 8.44 -2.61 -13.46
C LEU A 123 7.91 -1.18 -13.52
N VAL A 124 6.59 -1.00 -13.66
CA VAL A 124 5.97 0.34 -13.70
C VAL A 124 6.27 1.14 -12.43
N CYS A 125 6.19 0.52 -11.25
CA CYS A 125 6.57 1.20 -10.00
C CYS A 125 8.04 1.67 -10.00
N PHE A 126 8.96 0.86 -10.55
CA PHE A 126 10.37 1.21 -10.64
C PHE A 126 10.65 2.30 -11.69
N GLU A 127 9.89 2.32 -12.80
CA GLU A 127 9.93 3.41 -13.79
C GLU A 127 9.48 4.73 -13.17
N TYR A 128 8.45 4.72 -12.32
CA TYR A 128 8.02 5.91 -11.58
C TYR A 128 9.04 6.36 -10.53
N ASP A 129 9.74 5.44 -9.85
CA ASP A 129 10.87 5.79 -8.96
C ASP A 129 11.96 6.52 -9.76
N THR A 130 12.29 5.99 -10.94
CA THR A 130 13.25 6.60 -11.87
C THR A 130 12.76 7.96 -12.39
N LEU A 131 11.46 8.11 -12.64
CA LEU A 131 10.90 9.40 -13.03
C LEU A 131 11.01 10.43 -11.90
N CYS A 132 10.75 10.03 -10.65
CA CYS A 132 10.92 10.89 -9.48
C CYS A 132 12.38 11.32 -9.31
N TRP A 133 13.33 10.43 -9.55
CA TRP A 133 14.76 10.75 -9.59
C TRP A 133 15.10 11.82 -10.63
N LEU A 134 14.64 11.63 -11.88
CA LEU A 134 14.92 12.56 -12.97
C LEU A 134 14.33 13.95 -12.70
N TYR A 135 13.19 14.00 -12.01
CA TYR A 135 12.58 15.25 -11.54
C TYR A 135 13.41 15.93 -10.45
N ASP A 136 13.93 15.16 -9.48
CA ASP A 136 14.81 15.67 -8.43
C ASP A 136 16.13 16.24 -9.01
N LEU A 137 16.63 15.63 -10.09
CA LEU A 137 17.79 16.12 -10.84
C LEU A 137 17.50 17.26 -11.82
N GLU A 138 16.24 17.67 -11.98
CA GLU A 138 15.78 18.63 -13.00
C GLU A 138 16.14 18.21 -14.45
N ASP A 139 16.33 16.92 -14.73
CA ASP A 139 16.55 16.39 -16.09
C ASP A 139 15.23 16.16 -16.81
N TRP A 140 14.64 17.26 -17.26
CA TRP A 140 13.35 17.26 -17.94
C TRP A 140 13.34 16.48 -19.26
N TYR A 141 14.48 16.40 -19.96
CA TYR A 141 14.56 15.72 -21.25
C TYR A 141 14.45 14.21 -21.07
N SER A 142 15.26 13.66 -20.18
CA SER A 142 15.20 12.24 -19.81
C SER A 142 13.88 11.91 -19.11
N GLY A 143 13.37 12.84 -18.28
CA GLY A 143 12.05 12.71 -17.65
C GLY A 143 10.92 12.56 -18.67
N PHE A 144 10.93 13.38 -19.73
CA PHE A 144 9.96 13.25 -20.82
C PHE A 144 10.09 11.91 -21.55
N ALA A 145 11.31 11.48 -21.88
CA ALA A 145 11.54 10.17 -22.49
C ALA A 145 11.03 9.02 -21.59
N MET A 146 11.19 9.14 -20.27
CA MET A 146 10.68 8.16 -19.30
C MET A 146 9.15 8.09 -19.28
N THR A 147 8.43 9.20 -19.47
CA THR A 147 6.96 9.16 -19.57
C THR A 147 6.47 8.35 -20.77
N GLU A 148 7.24 8.31 -21.87
CA GLU A 148 6.93 7.48 -23.03
C GLU A 148 7.13 5.99 -22.72
N VAL A 149 8.20 5.64 -22.01
CA VAL A 149 8.46 4.27 -21.53
C VAL A 149 7.32 3.81 -20.62
N ILE A 150 6.98 4.61 -19.60
CA ILE A 150 5.87 4.31 -18.69
C ILE A 150 4.56 4.11 -19.46
N SER A 151 4.28 4.96 -20.45
CA SER A 151 3.05 4.84 -21.25
C SER A 151 2.97 3.50 -22.00
N ARG A 152 4.11 2.99 -22.51
CA ARG A 152 4.17 1.67 -23.15
C ARG A 152 4.00 0.56 -22.13
N SER A 153 4.73 0.60 -21.02
CA SER A 153 4.64 -0.37 -19.93
C SER A 153 3.24 -0.46 -19.34
N VAL A 154 2.54 0.66 -19.20
CA VAL A 154 1.13 0.72 -18.77
C VAL A 154 0.20 0.08 -19.80
N GLY A 155 0.34 0.39 -21.09
CA GLY A 155 -0.48 -0.26 -22.13
C GLY A 155 -0.27 -1.78 -22.21
N ASP A 156 0.96 -2.23 -21.96
CA ASP A 156 1.33 -3.63 -21.84
C ASP A 156 0.76 -4.31 -20.59
N LEU A 157 0.78 -3.60 -19.45
CA LEU A 157 0.17 -4.03 -18.19
C LEU A 157 -1.35 -4.17 -18.35
N GLU A 158 -2.01 -3.19 -18.98
CA GLU A 158 -3.42 -3.25 -19.33
C GLU A 158 -3.75 -4.42 -20.26
N SER A 159 -2.86 -4.74 -21.20
CA SER A 159 -3.01 -5.89 -22.09
C SER A 159 -2.86 -7.22 -21.33
N CYS A 160 -1.91 -7.30 -20.40
CA CYS A 160 -1.78 -8.45 -19.49
C CYS A 160 -2.99 -8.60 -18.59
N PHE A 161 -3.44 -7.49 -18.00
CA PHE A 161 -4.64 -7.42 -17.21
C PHE A 161 -5.85 -7.89 -18.01
N ALA A 162 -6.07 -7.38 -19.23
CA ALA A 162 -7.19 -7.79 -20.09
C ALA A 162 -7.17 -9.29 -20.42
N ARG A 163 -5.99 -9.90 -20.58
CA ARG A 163 -5.84 -11.35 -20.77
C ARG A 163 -6.16 -12.15 -19.51
N GLN A 164 -5.86 -11.60 -18.33
CA GLN A 164 -6.12 -12.20 -17.01
C GLN A 164 -7.46 -11.72 -16.38
N ALA A 165 -8.17 -10.80 -17.05
CA ALA A 165 -9.26 -10.02 -16.47
C ALA A 165 -10.46 -10.88 -16.07
N GLN A 166 -10.74 -12.01 -16.74
CA GLN A 166 -11.83 -12.88 -16.31
C GLN A 166 -11.57 -13.57 -14.96
N GLU A 167 -10.30 -13.85 -14.64
CA GLU A 167 -9.92 -14.44 -13.36
C GLU A 167 -9.83 -13.35 -12.28
N TRP A 168 -9.33 -12.18 -12.64
CA TRP A 168 -9.19 -11.05 -11.74
C TRP A 168 -10.53 -10.36 -11.42
N GLU A 169 -11.42 -10.18 -12.39
CA GLU A 169 -12.75 -9.60 -12.20
C GLU A 169 -13.64 -10.53 -11.36
N ARG A 170 -13.43 -11.86 -11.44
CA ARG A 170 -14.01 -12.82 -10.48
C ARG A 170 -13.46 -12.63 -9.07
N ARG A 171 -12.14 -12.46 -8.91
CA ARG A 171 -11.49 -12.26 -7.60
C ARG A 171 -11.86 -10.92 -6.97
N LYS A 172 -11.80 -9.82 -7.72
CA LYS A 172 -12.20 -8.46 -7.31
C LYS A 172 -13.69 -8.38 -6.99
N ASN A 173 -14.57 -8.94 -7.82
CA ASN A 173 -16.00 -8.93 -7.52
C ASN A 173 -16.33 -9.80 -6.30
N ALA A 174 -15.65 -10.94 -6.11
CA ALA A 174 -15.79 -11.75 -4.90
C ALA A 174 -15.33 -11.00 -3.64
N SER A 175 -14.22 -10.26 -3.72
CA SER A 175 -13.71 -9.40 -2.65
C SER A 175 -14.66 -8.23 -2.33
N LEU A 176 -15.19 -7.54 -3.35
CA LEU A 176 -16.17 -6.46 -3.18
C LEU A 176 -17.49 -6.97 -2.56
N ASP A 177 -17.98 -8.13 -2.99
CA ASP A 177 -19.15 -8.78 -2.41
C ASP A 177 -18.91 -9.25 -0.97
N ALA A 178 -17.71 -9.75 -0.67
CA ALA A 178 -17.29 -10.11 0.68
C ALA A 178 -17.24 -8.87 1.58
N ARG A 179 -16.70 -7.75 1.09
CA ARG A 179 -16.66 -6.43 1.74
C ARG A 179 -18.06 -5.92 2.05
N GLU A 180 -18.98 -5.94 1.09
CA GLU A 180 -20.38 -5.56 1.35
C GLU A 180 -21.06 -6.46 2.39
N ARG A 181 -20.85 -7.78 2.31
CA ARG A 181 -21.44 -8.73 3.27
C ARG A 181 -20.80 -8.62 4.66
N ALA A 182 -19.51 -8.28 4.76
CA ALA A 182 -18.83 -8.05 6.03
C ALA A 182 -19.31 -6.75 6.70
N ILE A 183 -19.43 -5.66 5.93
CA ILE A 183 -20.02 -4.39 6.42
C ILE A 183 -21.45 -4.62 6.93
N LYS A 184 -22.27 -5.38 6.20
CA LYS A 184 -23.64 -5.74 6.63
C LYS A 184 -23.65 -6.64 7.87
N ARG A 185 -22.71 -7.58 7.99
CA ARG A 185 -22.57 -8.49 9.16
C ARG A 185 -22.10 -7.76 10.43
N HIS A 186 -21.25 -6.74 10.31
CA HIS A 186 -20.66 -6.03 11.44
C HIS A 186 -21.30 -4.67 11.75
N ALA A 187 -22.34 -4.26 11.00
CA ALA A 187 -23.05 -3.00 11.21
C ALA A 187 -23.54 -2.82 12.67
N ALA A 188 -24.18 -3.84 13.25
CA ALA A 188 -24.66 -3.80 14.64
C ALA A 188 -23.51 -3.69 15.66
N THR A 189 -22.37 -4.34 15.39
CA THR A 189 -21.19 -4.32 16.26
C THR A 189 -20.44 -2.98 16.17
N ASN A 190 -20.39 -2.38 14.97
CA ASN A 190 -19.78 -1.07 14.75
C ASN A 190 -20.60 0.06 15.38
N GLU A 191 -21.93 -0.02 15.31
CA GLU A 191 -22.82 0.91 16.01
C GLU A 191 -22.66 0.79 17.53
N GLN A 192 -22.60 -0.43 18.05
CA GLN A 192 -22.36 -0.69 19.47
C GLN A 192 -20.97 -0.18 19.92
N LYS A 193 -19.92 -0.41 19.12
CA LYS A 193 -18.55 0.10 19.36
C LYS A 193 -18.54 1.63 19.42
N SER A 194 -19.12 2.29 18.42
CA SER A 194 -19.17 3.75 18.32
C SER A 194 -19.89 4.37 19.52
N ARG A 195 -21.04 3.81 19.90
CA ARG A 195 -21.81 4.25 21.07
C ARG A 195 -21.02 4.13 22.37
N LEU A 196 -20.32 3.01 22.59
CA LEU A 196 -19.56 2.76 23.81
C LEU A 196 -18.28 3.60 23.92
N LEU A 197 -17.61 3.87 22.79
CA LEU A 197 -16.47 4.79 22.76
C LEU A 197 -16.91 6.22 23.08
N LYS A 198 -18.08 6.63 22.59
CA LYS A 198 -18.68 7.92 22.93
C LYS A 198 -19.05 8.00 24.43
N GLU A 199 -19.69 6.96 24.97
CA GLU A 199 -20.01 6.89 26.39
C GLU A 199 -18.75 6.97 27.26
N TRP A 200 -17.66 6.29 26.87
CA TRP A 200 -16.38 6.42 27.55
C TRP A 200 -15.83 7.86 27.48
N ALA A 201 -15.88 8.50 26.31
CA ALA A 201 -15.43 9.87 26.16
C ALA A 201 -16.21 10.86 27.06
N ASP A 202 -17.51 10.64 27.22
CA ASP A 202 -18.41 11.53 27.96
C ASP A 202 -18.39 11.27 29.49
N SER A 203 -18.26 10.00 29.90
CA SER A 203 -18.49 9.59 31.31
C SER A 203 -17.28 8.94 32.00
N SER A 204 -16.12 8.80 31.34
CA SER A 204 -14.93 8.13 31.90
C SER A 204 -14.53 8.61 33.30
N SER A 205 -14.75 9.89 33.62
CA SER A 205 -14.43 10.47 34.93
C SER A 205 -15.31 10.00 36.09
N GLU A 206 -16.47 9.39 35.80
CA GLU A 206 -17.41 8.86 36.80
C GLU A 206 -16.99 7.47 37.30
N TYR A 207 -16.05 6.83 36.61
CA TYR A 207 -15.56 5.49 36.92
C TYR A 207 -14.19 5.56 37.58
N GLN A 208 -13.92 4.62 38.50
CA GLN A 208 -12.64 4.61 39.23
C GLN A 208 -11.44 4.35 38.31
N SER A 209 -11.65 3.63 37.20
CA SER A 209 -10.63 3.36 36.20
C SER A 209 -11.26 2.86 34.91
N ARG A 210 -10.47 2.82 33.83
CA ARG A 210 -10.81 2.12 32.58
C ARG A 210 -11.23 0.67 32.83
N ALA A 211 -10.54 -0.02 33.72
CA ALA A 211 -10.86 -1.41 34.04
C ALA A 211 -12.24 -1.54 34.71
N ASP A 212 -12.63 -0.56 35.51
CA ASP A 212 -13.93 -0.54 36.19
C ASP A 212 -15.07 -0.25 35.22
N PHE A 213 -14.89 0.73 34.32
CA PHE A 213 -15.81 0.97 33.21
C PHE A 213 -16.00 -0.28 32.35
N CYS A 214 -14.91 -0.89 31.89
CA CYS A 214 -14.98 -2.09 31.06
C CYS A 214 -15.72 -3.24 31.77
N ARG A 215 -15.54 -3.39 33.09
CA ARG A 215 -16.21 -4.44 33.86
C ARG A 215 -17.71 -4.19 33.94
N ILE A 216 -18.14 -2.99 34.27
CA ILE A 216 -19.56 -2.61 34.41
C ILE A 216 -20.28 -2.71 33.05
N ILE A 217 -19.69 -2.13 32.01
CA ILE A 217 -20.29 -2.09 30.68
C ILE A 217 -20.26 -3.46 30.02
N SER A 218 -19.23 -4.28 30.25
CA SER A 218 -19.20 -5.66 29.74
C SER A 218 -20.35 -6.52 30.28
N GLN A 219 -20.73 -6.31 31.53
CA GLN A 219 -21.87 -6.98 32.14
C GLN A 219 -23.21 -6.42 31.65
N ARG A 220 -23.30 -5.09 31.44
CA ARG A 220 -24.52 -4.42 30.98
C ARG A 220 -24.88 -4.79 29.53
N GLU A 221 -23.89 -4.81 28.66
CA GLU A 221 -24.06 -4.98 27.21
C GLU A 221 -23.82 -6.43 26.75
N GLY A 222 -23.47 -7.33 27.67
CA GLY A 222 -23.21 -8.74 27.36
C GLY A 222 -21.98 -8.97 26.46
N MET A 223 -21.02 -8.05 26.47
CA MET A 223 -19.81 -8.16 25.64
C MET A 223 -18.61 -8.69 26.45
N LEU A 224 -17.62 -9.23 25.75
CA LEU A 224 -16.38 -9.66 26.40
C LEU A 224 -15.60 -8.45 26.92
N TYR A 225 -15.25 -8.50 28.20
CA TYR A 225 -14.42 -7.49 28.88
C TYR A 225 -13.17 -7.13 28.09
N ARG A 226 -12.45 -8.14 27.58
CA ARG A 226 -11.20 -7.96 26.83
C ARG A 226 -11.41 -7.14 25.55
N THR A 227 -12.49 -7.42 24.82
CA THR A 227 -12.84 -6.71 23.58
C THR A 227 -13.11 -5.23 23.85
N LEU A 228 -13.89 -4.91 24.89
CA LEU A 228 -14.17 -3.53 25.27
C LEU A 228 -12.91 -2.79 25.76
N TYR A 229 -12.09 -3.48 26.55
CA TYR A 229 -10.84 -2.94 27.06
C TYR A 229 -9.86 -2.60 25.95
N ASP A 230 -9.73 -3.46 24.95
CA ASP A 230 -8.86 -3.24 23.79
C ASP A 230 -9.36 -2.07 22.92
N TRP A 231 -10.67 -1.93 22.74
CA TRP A 231 -11.26 -0.81 22.00
C TRP A 231 -10.97 0.54 22.68
N ILE A 232 -11.18 0.62 23.99
CA ILE A 232 -10.93 1.85 24.75
C ILE A 232 -9.44 2.15 24.82
N ALA A 233 -8.60 1.12 25.00
CA ALA A 233 -7.15 1.29 25.05
C ALA A 233 -6.56 1.84 23.75
N ARG A 234 -7.10 1.44 22.59
CA ARG A 234 -6.74 2.01 21.28
C ARG A 234 -7.26 3.45 21.16
N HIS A 235 -8.53 3.69 21.45
CA HIS A 235 -9.13 5.02 21.40
C HIS A 235 -8.39 6.05 22.29
N ASP A 236 -7.99 5.66 23.51
CA ASP A 236 -7.22 6.52 24.41
C ASP A 236 -5.79 6.78 23.92
N ARG A 237 -5.20 5.83 23.17
CA ARG A 237 -3.89 5.99 22.54
C ARG A 237 -3.98 6.98 21.40
N ASP A 238 -4.96 6.81 20.53
CA ASP A 238 -5.18 7.64 19.35
C ASP A 238 -5.54 9.08 19.74
N LYS A 239 -6.31 9.26 20.82
CA LYS A 239 -6.64 10.58 21.37
C LYS A 239 -5.43 11.32 21.99
N LYS A 240 -4.42 10.58 22.48
CA LYS A 240 -3.20 11.17 23.05
C LYS A 240 -2.18 11.59 21.99
N THR A 241 -2.23 11.00 20.81
CA THR A 241 -1.38 11.35 19.66
C THR A 241 -1.89 12.56 18.87
N SER A 242 -3.11 13.03 19.13
CA SER A 242 -3.74 14.17 18.43
C SER A 242 -3.71 15.50 19.21
N HIS A 243 -2.85 15.60 20.23
CA HIS A 243 -2.58 16.81 21.02
C HIS A 243 -1.08 17.09 21.08
#